data_AF-A0A4R8IQL4-F1
#
_entry.id   AF-A0A4R8IQL4-F1
#
_cell.length_a   1.000
_cell.length_b   1.000
_cell.length_c   1.000
_cell.angle_alpha   90.00
_cell.angle_beta   90.00
_cell.angle_gamma   90.00
#
_symmetry.space_group_name_H-M   'P 1'
#
loop_
_entity.id
_entity.type
_entity.pdbx_description
1 polymer ?
#
loop_
_entity_poly.entity_id
_entity_poly.type
_entity_poly.pdbx_seq_one_letter_code
_entity_poly.pdbx_strand_id
1 'polypeptide(L)'
;MNKLENQLLDYFSRLSEEGRQSLLDYARFLAQQYPATQPVADEPLDLPRPEDETVIAAIKRLSRTYPMLNKDKLLHETADLVTEHMMRGRDAAEVIDELEVIFERHYQALKHKE
;
A
#
# COMPACT_ATOMS: atom_id res chain seq x y z
N MET A 1 7.73 13.92 15.52
CA MET A 1 6.74 13.63 16.58
C MET A 1 5.60 14.62 16.46
N ASN A 2 4.44 14.11 16.08
CA ASN A 2 3.20 14.89 16.01
C ASN A 2 2.78 15.37 17.41
N LYS A 3 2.07 16.50 17.46
CA LYS A 3 1.58 17.11 18.71
C LYS A 3 0.72 16.14 19.54
N LEU A 4 -0.03 15.28 18.85
CA LEU A 4 -0.87 14.23 19.44
C LEU A 4 -0.06 13.10 20.10
N GLU A 5 1.06 12.68 19.49
CA GLU A 5 1.92 11.63 20.06
C GLU A 5 2.53 12.08 21.38
N ASN A 6 2.98 13.34 21.48
CA ASN A 6 3.53 13.89 22.70
C ASN A 6 2.50 13.98 23.83
N GLN A 7 1.24 14.34 23.51
CA GLN A 7 0.17 14.37 24.50
C GLN A 7 -0.16 12.97 25.03
N LEU A 8 -0.19 11.97 24.16
CA LEU A 8 -0.41 10.57 24.56
C LEU A 8 0.68 10.08 25.51
N LEU A 9 1.95 10.37 25.20
CA LEU A 9 3.09 10.00 26.04
C LEU A 9 3.08 10.71 27.40
N ASP A 10 2.68 11.98 27.45
CA ASP A 10 2.52 12.72 28.71
C ASP A 10 1.47 12.04 29.61
N TYR A 11 0.29 11.72 29.07
CA TYR A 11 -0.74 11.01 29.84
C TYR A 11 -0.29 9.61 30.25
N PHE A 12 0.34 8.85 29.35
CA PHE A 12 0.84 7.51 29.62
C PHE A 12 1.86 7.49 30.78
N SER A 13 2.74 8.49 30.83
CA SER A 13 3.73 8.62 31.90
C SER A 13 3.08 8.81 33.28
N ARG A 14 1.92 9.46 33.34
CA ARG A 14 1.17 9.78 34.58
C ARG A 14 0.21 8.67 35.02
N LEU A 15 -0.04 7.67 34.20
CA LEU A 15 -0.92 6.54 34.52
C LEU A 15 -0.22 5.52 35.44
N SER A 16 -1.02 4.85 36.28
CA SER A 16 -0.61 3.64 37.02
C SER A 16 -0.38 2.47 36.05
N GLU A 17 0.27 1.41 36.53
CA GLU A 17 0.55 0.22 35.71
C GLU A 17 -0.73 -0.40 35.13
N GLU A 18 -1.79 -0.53 35.93
CA GLU A 18 -3.12 -0.98 35.47
C GLU A 18 -3.74 -0.05 34.41
N GLY A 19 -3.57 1.26 34.59
CA GLY A 19 -4.05 2.27 33.63
C GLY A 19 -3.30 2.22 32.29
N ARG A 20 -2.00 1.96 32.33
CA ARG A 20 -1.16 1.77 31.14
C ARG A 20 -1.57 0.51 30.38
N GLN A 21 -1.81 -0.59 31.11
CA GLN A 21 -2.26 -1.84 30.51
C GLN A 21 -3.63 -1.66 29.82
N SER A 22 -4.57 -1.02 30.52
CA SER A 22 -5.90 -0.73 29.98
C SER A 22 -5.84 0.17 28.72
N LEU A 23 -4.95 1.17 28.71
CA LEU A 23 -4.74 2.02 27.53
C LEU A 23 -4.19 1.21 26.34
N LEU A 24 -3.25 0.29 26.59
CA LEU A 24 -2.70 -0.59 25.55
C LEU A 24 -3.76 -1.55 25.00
N ASP A 25 -4.58 -2.14 25.85
CA ASP A 25 -5.70 -2.99 25.42
C ASP A 25 -6.69 -2.21 24.56
N TYR A 26 -7.02 -0.98 24.95
CA TYR A 26 -7.91 -0.13 24.17
C TYR A 26 -7.27 0.33 22.85
N ALA A 27 -5.98 0.68 22.85
CA ALA A 27 -5.26 1.02 21.62
C ALA A 27 -5.19 -0.17 20.65
N ARG A 28 -5.00 -1.39 21.18
CA ARG A 28 -5.05 -2.63 20.39
C ARG A 28 -6.43 -2.86 19.78
N PHE A 29 -7.50 -2.66 20.55
CA PHE A 29 -8.87 -2.73 20.06
C PHE A 29 -9.13 -1.70 18.95
N LEU A 30 -8.73 -0.45 19.14
CA LEU A 30 -8.87 0.60 18.14
C LEU A 30 -8.08 0.31 16.87
N ALA A 31 -6.88 -0.27 16.97
CA ALA A 31 -6.08 -0.67 15.81
C ALA A 31 -6.75 -1.78 14.98
N GLN A 32 -7.55 -2.63 15.62
CA GLN A 32 -8.34 -3.68 14.94
C GLN A 32 -9.64 -3.12 14.33
N GLN A 33 -10.28 -2.17 15.01
CA GLN A 33 -11.55 -1.58 14.57
C GLN A 33 -11.35 -0.51 13.48
N TYR A 34 -10.25 0.24 13.56
CA TYR A 34 -9.86 1.28 12.62
C TYR A 34 -8.44 1.01 12.11
N PRO A 35 -8.24 -0.10 11.39
CA PRO A 35 -6.93 -0.37 10.83
C PRO A 35 -6.60 0.77 9.85
N ALA A 36 -5.37 1.29 9.93
CA ALA A 36 -4.90 2.33 9.02
C ALA A 36 -4.95 1.88 7.54
N THR A 37 -5.08 0.58 7.33
CA THR A 37 -5.27 -0.08 6.03
C THR A 37 -6.60 -0.83 6.10
N GLN A 38 -7.58 -0.44 5.27
CA GLN A 38 -8.84 -1.18 5.14
C GLN A 38 -8.56 -2.67 4.87
N PRO A 39 -9.44 -3.60 5.31
CA PRO A 39 -9.29 -5.02 4.99
C PRO A 39 -9.17 -5.14 3.48
N VAL A 40 -7.99 -5.58 3.09
CA VAL A 40 -7.58 -5.60 1.71
C VAL A 40 -8.15 -6.88 1.11
N ALA A 41 -8.84 -6.80 -0.03
CA ALA A 41 -9.27 -8.00 -0.71
C ALA A 41 -8.03 -8.88 -1.01
N ASP A 42 -8.06 -10.13 -0.55
CA ASP A 42 -6.98 -11.10 -0.79
C ASP A 42 -6.85 -11.49 -2.27
N GLU A 43 -7.92 -11.26 -3.04
CA GLU A 43 -7.96 -11.52 -4.47
C GLU A 43 -7.90 -10.23 -5.28
N PRO A 44 -7.26 -10.26 -6.46
CA PRO A 44 -7.18 -9.11 -7.34
C PRO A 44 -8.58 -8.71 -7.85
N LEU A 45 -8.86 -7.41 -7.81
CA LEU A 45 -10.10 -6.83 -8.32
C LEU A 45 -10.04 -6.73 -9.85
N ASP A 46 -11.06 -7.24 -10.53
CA ASP A 46 -11.16 -7.17 -11.99
C ASP A 46 -11.42 -5.72 -12.45
N LEU A 47 -10.34 -4.99 -12.74
CA LEU A 47 -10.37 -3.64 -13.31
C LEU A 47 -9.83 -3.69 -14.74
N PRO A 48 -10.69 -3.55 -15.76
CA PRO A 48 -10.27 -3.60 -17.15
C PRO A 48 -9.36 -2.43 -17.51
N ARG A 49 -8.44 -2.67 -18.45
CA ARG A 49 -7.54 -1.66 -19.01
C ARG A 49 -8.32 -0.67 -19.90
N PRO A 50 -8.20 0.65 -19.68
CA PRO A 50 -8.72 1.67 -20.59
C PRO A 50 -7.95 1.71 -21.92
N GLU A 51 -8.61 2.12 -23.01
CA GLU A 51 -8.00 2.20 -24.36
C GLU A 51 -6.88 3.27 -24.45
N ASP A 52 -7.10 4.46 -23.89
CA ASP A 52 -6.11 5.54 -23.79
C ASP A 52 -5.57 5.64 -22.34
N GLU A 53 -4.89 4.59 -21.89
CA GLU A 53 -4.28 4.56 -20.56
C GLU A 53 -2.88 5.18 -20.55
N THR A 54 -2.63 6.07 -19.59
CA THR A 54 -1.27 6.59 -19.31
C THR A 54 -0.57 5.74 -18.27
N VAL A 55 0.77 5.72 -18.26
CA VAL A 55 1.56 4.97 -17.27
C VAL A 55 1.15 5.28 -15.82
N ILE A 56 0.88 6.55 -15.50
CA ILE A 56 0.43 6.96 -14.15
C ILE A 56 -0.98 6.43 -13.84
N ALA A 57 -1.87 6.41 -14.84
CA ALA A 57 -3.20 5.83 -14.69
C ALA A 57 -3.14 4.31 -14.48
N ALA A 58 -2.25 3.61 -15.21
CA ALA A 58 -2.01 2.19 -15.03
C ALA A 58 -1.49 1.85 -13.63
N ILE A 59 -0.51 2.59 -13.09
CA ILE A 59 -0.04 2.38 -11.72
C ILE A 59 -1.19 2.54 -10.71
N LYS A 60 -2.06 3.52 -10.90
CA LYS A 60 -3.25 3.73 -10.05
C LYS A 60 -4.27 2.60 -10.20
N ARG A 61 -4.51 2.11 -11.42
CA ARG A 61 -5.40 0.98 -11.70
C ARG A 61 -4.85 -0.30 -11.07
N LEU A 62 -3.60 -0.66 -11.34
CA LEU A 62 -2.95 -1.85 -10.83
C LEU A 62 -2.81 -1.84 -9.30
N SER A 63 -2.56 -0.68 -8.70
CA SER A 63 -2.58 -0.53 -7.23
C SER A 63 -3.97 -0.72 -6.60
N ARG A 64 -5.05 -0.59 -7.40
CA ARG A 64 -6.42 -0.91 -6.99
C ARG A 64 -6.78 -2.35 -7.32
N THR A 65 -6.29 -2.89 -8.43
CA THR A 65 -6.42 -4.31 -8.79
C THR A 65 -5.75 -5.19 -7.76
N TYR A 66 -4.57 -4.83 -7.27
CA TYR A 66 -3.80 -5.61 -6.30
C TYR A 66 -3.67 -4.86 -4.97
N PRO A 67 -4.77 -4.64 -4.23
CA PRO A 67 -4.70 -3.81 -3.04
C PRO A 67 -3.85 -4.48 -1.95
N MET A 68 -3.70 -5.81 -1.98
CA MET A 68 -2.93 -6.67 -1.04
C MET A 68 -1.41 -6.56 -1.20
N LEU A 69 -0.95 -5.98 -2.30
CA LEU A 69 0.47 -5.75 -2.51
C LEU A 69 0.94 -4.49 -1.80
N ASN A 70 2.15 -4.55 -1.24
CA ASN A 70 2.76 -3.42 -0.57
C ASN A 70 3.13 -2.34 -1.61
N LYS A 71 2.37 -1.24 -1.59
CA LYS A 71 2.51 -0.12 -2.53
C LYS A 71 3.89 0.53 -2.49
N ASP A 72 4.52 0.63 -1.31
CA ASP A 72 5.85 1.25 -1.19
C ASP A 72 6.92 0.43 -1.90
N LYS A 73 6.86 -0.90 -1.82
CA LYS A 73 7.78 -1.78 -2.56
C LYS A 73 7.57 -1.69 -4.07
N LEU A 74 6.31 -1.69 -4.50
CA LEU A 74 5.95 -1.58 -5.92
C LEU A 74 6.33 -0.21 -6.49
N LEU A 75 6.11 0.88 -5.76
CA LEU A 75 6.49 2.23 -6.18
C LEU A 75 8.00 2.36 -6.40
N HIS A 76 8.82 1.73 -5.54
CA HIS A 76 10.26 1.71 -5.73
C HIS A 76 10.68 0.97 -7.01
N GLU A 77 10.11 -0.22 -7.26
CA GLU A 77 10.46 -1.03 -8.42
C GLU A 77 9.91 -0.45 -9.74
N THR A 78 8.77 0.24 -9.68
CA THR A 78 8.13 0.86 -10.86
C THR A 78 8.63 2.28 -11.14
N ALA A 79 9.29 2.95 -10.18
CA ALA A 79 9.86 4.29 -10.37
C ALA A 79 10.92 4.33 -11.48
N ASP A 80 11.76 3.29 -11.61
CA ASP A 80 12.75 3.20 -12.68
C ASP A 80 12.07 3.12 -14.06
N LEU A 81 10.99 2.33 -14.19
CA LEU A 81 10.20 2.22 -15.42
C LEU A 81 9.53 3.54 -15.82
N VAL A 82 8.97 4.27 -14.85
CA VAL A 82 8.40 5.61 -15.11
C VAL A 82 9.48 6.60 -15.53
N THR A 83 10.66 6.53 -14.92
CA THR A 83 11.80 7.40 -15.27
C THR A 83 12.32 7.09 -16.67
N GLU A 84 12.43 5.82 -17.04
CA GLU A 84 12.81 5.41 -18.40
C GLU A 84 11.77 5.85 -19.44
N HIS A 85 10.47 5.73 -19.14
CA HIS A 85 9.41 6.25 -20.01
C HIS A 85 9.54 7.75 -20.25
N MET A 86 9.71 8.54 -19.18
CA MET A 86 9.81 9.99 -19.26
C MET A 86 11.10 10.46 -19.95
N MET A 87 12.22 9.75 -19.75
CA MET A 87 13.52 10.17 -20.30
C MET A 87 13.79 9.66 -21.71
N ARG A 88 13.33 8.45 -22.05
CA ARG A 88 13.60 7.83 -23.37
C ARG A 88 12.41 7.87 -24.33
N GLY A 89 11.24 8.33 -23.89
CA GLY A 89 10.04 8.42 -24.73
C GLY A 89 9.53 7.05 -25.17
N ARG A 90 9.68 6.02 -24.32
CA ARG A 90 9.13 4.67 -24.57
C ARG A 90 7.61 4.75 -24.72
N ASP A 91 7.05 3.85 -25.52
CA ASP A 91 5.60 3.79 -25.69
C ASP A 91 4.89 3.50 -24.36
N ALA A 92 3.76 4.18 -24.11
CA ALA A 92 3.02 4.00 -22.87
C ALA A 92 2.47 2.56 -22.76
N ALA A 93 2.05 1.94 -23.86
CA ALA A 93 1.51 0.60 -23.85
C ALA A 93 2.55 -0.44 -23.43
N GLU A 94 3.78 -0.36 -23.96
CA GLU A 94 4.88 -1.27 -23.60
C GLU A 94 5.23 -1.17 -22.11
N VAL A 95 5.28 0.05 -21.57
CA VAL A 95 5.57 0.28 -20.15
C VAL A 95 4.44 -0.25 -19.27
N ILE A 96 3.18 -0.10 -19.71
CA ILE A 96 2.02 -0.65 -18.99
C ILE A 96 2.06 -2.18 -18.97
N ASP A 97 2.40 -2.83 -20.09
CA ASP A 97 2.54 -4.29 -20.14
C ASP A 97 3.61 -4.79 -19.16
N GLU A 98 4.77 -4.12 -19.09
CA GLU A 98 5.83 -4.43 -18.12
C GLU A 98 5.35 -4.24 -16.67
N LEU A 99 4.57 -3.18 -16.39
CA LEU A 99 3.98 -2.95 -15.07
C LEU A 99 2.99 -4.08 -14.70
N GLU A 100 2.15 -4.52 -15.62
CA GLU A 100 1.18 -5.62 -15.38
C GLU A 100 1.90 -6.91 -14.97
N VAL A 101 3.01 -7.25 -15.65
CA VAL A 101 3.84 -8.41 -15.30
C VAL A 101 4.48 -8.28 -13.91
N ILE A 102 4.98 -7.10 -13.54
CA ILE A 102 5.57 -6.88 -12.21
C ILE A 102 4.53 -7.09 -11.11
N PHE A 103 3.34 -6.50 -11.27
CA PHE A 103 2.26 -6.64 -10.29
C PHE A 103 1.79 -8.10 -10.17
N GLU A 104 1.60 -8.81 -11.29
CA GLU A 104 1.24 -10.22 -11.28
C GLU A 104 2.31 -11.08 -10.59
N ARG A 105 3.60 -10.86 -10.89
CA ARG A 105 4.71 -11.59 -10.27
C ARG A 105 4.75 -11.40 -8.75
N HIS A 106 4.52 -10.18 -8.27
CA HIS A 106 4.45 -9.91 -6.82
C HIS A 106 3.25 -10.59 -6.18
N TYR A 107 2.09 -10.63 -6.86
CA TYR A 107 0.93 -11.35 -6.37
C TYR A 107 1.17 -12.86 -6.29
N GLN A 108 1.76 -13.47 -7.31
CA GLN A 108 2.10 -14.89 -7.28
C GLN A 108 3.12 -15.20 -6.17
N ALA A 109 4.11 -14.34 -5.97
CA ALA A 109 5.09 -14.48 -4.89
C ALA A 109 4.44 -14.34 -3.49
N LEU A 110 3.42 -13.50 -3.34
CA LEU A 110 2.63 -13.39 -2.12
C LEU A 110 1.84 -14.69 -1.87
N LYS A 111 1.11 -15.17 -2.88
CA LYS A 111 0.29 -16.39 -2.81
C LYS A 111 1.09 -17.66 -2.55
N HIS A 112 2.31 -17.74 -3.08
CA HIS A 112 3.22 -18.88 -2.83
C HIS A 112 3.83 -18.90 -1.42
N LYS A 113 3.67 -17.82 -0.65
CA LYS A 113 4.24 -17.65 0.68
C LYS A 113 3.25 -17.92 1.82
N GLU A 114 1.99 -18.19 1.47
CA GLU A 114 0.93 -18.72 2.35
C GLU A 114 0.91 -20.25 2.37
#